data_AF-A0A3M1WXB9-F1
#
_entry.id   AF-A0A3M1WXB9-F1
#
_cell.length_a   1.000
_cell.length_b   1.000
_cell.length_c   1.000
_cell.angle_alpha   90.00
_cell.angle_beta   90.00
_cell.angle_gamma   90.00
#
_symmetry.space_group_name_H-M   'P 1'
#
loop_
_entity.id
_entity.type
_entity.pdbx_description
1 polymer ?
#
loop_
_entity_poly.entity_id
_entity_poly.type
_entity_poly.pdbx_seq_one_letter_code
_entity_poly.pdbx_strand_id
1 'polypeptide(L)'
;MRPIWLAVWLLTSLRAFAASTAPDAPPSGLEAYGNEPGWNLQLAGDKARLVADYGQRIIEWQVRDMQGDPDTGRLIWTGEGMEVIVDPGPCTDSMSGERFERQVRVIGRGLELSGCGNLRAP
;
A
#
# COMPACT_ATOMS: atom_id res chain seq x y z
N MET A 1 17.04 42.32 -58.28
CA MET A 1 16.08 41.28 -58.74
C MET A 1 16.46 39.96 -58.08
N ARG A 2 15.53 39.37 -57.29
CA ARG A 2 15.33 37.99 -56.71
C ARG A 2 16.50 36.97 -56.69
N PRO A 3 16.57 35.96 -55.76
CA PRO A 3 15.57 35.58 -54.75
C PRO A 3 16.10 35.28 -53.32
N ILE A 4 15.12 35.27 -52.43
CA ILE A 4 15.09 34.80 -51.04
C ILE A 4 15.03 33.26 -51.03
N TRP A 5 15.81 32.59 -50.19
CA TRP A 5 15.46 31.26 -49.66
C TRP A 5 15.86 31.16 -48.18
N LEU A 6 14.85 31.26 -47.31
CA LEU A 6 14.86 30.81 -45.92
C LEU A 6 14.86 29.27 -45.90
N ALA A 7 15.61 28.67 -44.98
CA ALA A 7 15.22 27.42 -44.32
C ALA A 7 16.10 27.17 -43.08
N VAL A 8 15.74 27.79 -41.96
CA VAL A 8 16.10 27.31 -40.62
C VAL A 8 14.81 26.81 -40.01
N TRP A 9 14.68 25.50 -39.78
CA TRP A 9 13.66 24.99 -38.86
C TRP A 9 14.19 23.81 -38.05
N LEU A 10 13.98 23.95 -36.74
CA LEU A 10 14.56 23.21 -35.64
C LEU A 10 14.21 21.71 -35.65
N LEU A 11 15.21 20.88 -35.37
CA LEU A 11 15.01 19.52 -34.87
C LEU A 11 14.34 19.59 -33.49
N THR A 12 13.04 19.32 -33.44
CA THR A 12 12.32 19.24 -32.16
C THR A 12 12.19 17.76 -31.80
N SER A 13 13.09 17.27 -30.95
CA SER A 13 13.00 15.91 -30.40
C SER A 13 11.87 15.85 -29.37
N LEU A 14 10.73 15.24 -29.74
CA LEU A 14 9.69 14.85 -28.79
C LEU A 14 10.22 13.69 -27.93
N ARG A 15 10.57 13.97 -26.67
CA ARG A 15 10.70 12.92 -25.65
C ARG A 15 9.29 12.46 -25.28
N ALA A 16 8.95 11.22 -25.60
CA ALA A 16 7.78 10.56 -25.04
C ALA A 16 8.00 10.37 -23.52
N PHE A 17 7.11 10.94 -22.71
CA PHE A 17 6.98 10.56 -21.31
C PHE A 17 6.25 9.21 -21.26
N ALA A 18 6.91 8.17 -20.75
CA ALA A 18 6.22 6.94 -20.41
C ALA A 18 5.28 7.24 -19.22
N ALA A 19 3.98 7.16 -19.45
CA ALA A 19 3.01 7.15 -18.36
C ALA A 19 3.21 5.86 -17.57
N SER A 20 3.65 5.99 -16.32
CA SER A 20 3.73 4.86 -15.40
C SER A 20 2.30 4.47 -15.04
N THR A 21 1.83 3.32 -15.53
CA THR A 21 0.54 2.75 -15.14
C THR A 21 0.64 2.26 -13.70
N ALA A 22 0.46 3.15 -12.73
CA ALA A 22 -0.05 2.73 -11.43
C ALA A 22 -1.45 2.12 -11.68
N PRO A 23 -1.85 1.05 -10.97
CA PRO A 23 -3.19 0.52 -11.13
C PRO A 23 -4.22 1.59 -10.72
N ASP A 24 -5.09 1.98 -11.65
CA ASP A 24 -6.18 2.95 -11.43
C ASP A 24 -7.24 2.44 -10.44
N ALA A 25 -7.20 1.15 -10.08
CA ALA A 25 -8.12 0.52 -9.16
C ALA A 25 -7.52 0.40 -7.75
N PRO A 26 -8.32 0.63 -6.69
CA PRO A 26 -7.89 0.42 -5.32
C PRO A 26 -7.52 -1.06 -5.08
N PRO A 27 -6.62 -1.35 -4.13
CA PRO A 27 -6.27 -2.72 -3.78
C PRO A 27 -7.50 -3.49 -3.25
N SER A 28 -7.60 -4.79 -3.56
CA SER A 28 -8.69 -5.65 -3.05
C SER A 28 -8.45 -6.15 -1.61
N GLY A 29 -7.24 -5.96 -1.07
CA GLY A 29 -6.87 -6.45 0.24
C GLY A 29 -5.42 -6.19 0.64
N LEU A 30 -5.05 -6.80 1.76
CA LEU A 30 -3.74 -6.67 2.41
C LEU A 30 -3.40 -7.98 3.11
N GLU A 31 -2.14 -8.38 3.00
CA GLU A 31 -1.52 -9.35 3.91
C GLU A 31 -0.44 -8.65 4.71
N ALA A 32 -0.47 -8.80 6.04
CA ALA A 32 0.51 -8.17 6.91
C ALA A 32 0.91 -9.09 8.07
N TYR A 33 2.15 -8.90 8.55
CA TYR A 33 2.80 -9.78 9.52
C TYR A 33 3.68 -8.95 10.47
N GLY A 34 3.82 -9.41 11.70
CA GLY A 34 4.80 -8.89 12.65
C GLY A 34 5.25 -9.95 13.65
N ASN A 35 6.43 -9.76 14.23
CA ASN A 35 7.17 -10.83 14.90
C ASN A 35 7.07 -10.81 16.43
N GLU A 36 7.00 -9.63 17.05
CA GLU A 36 7.08 -9.48 18.51
C GLU A 36 6.07 -8.44 19.03
N PRO A 37 4.97 -8.87 19.67
CA PRO A 37 4.46 -10.26 19.68
C PRO A 37 4.09 -10.73 18.26
N GLY A 38 4.06 -12.04 18.03
CA GLY A 38 3.77 -12.60 16.71
C GLY A 38 2.31 -12.39 16.29
N TRP A 39 2.09 -11.85 15.10
CA TRP A 39 0.75 -11.63 14.54
C TRP A 39 0.72 -11.70 13.01
N ASN A 40 -0.47 -11.98 12.45
CA ASN A 40 -0.77 -11.82 11.03
C ASN A 40 -2.17 -11.25 10.83
N LEU A 41 -2.31 -10.37 9.84
CA LEU A 41 -3.57 -9.76 9.42
C LEU A 41 -3.83 -10.11 7.95
N GLN A 42 -5.06 -10.52 7.67
CA GLN A 42 -5.57 -10.63 6.30
C GLN A 42 -6.79 -9.72 6.15
N LEU A 43 -6.71 -8.80 5.18
CA LEU A 43 -7.84 -8.01 4.69
C LEU A 43 -8.23 -8.54 3.31
N ALA A 44 -9.51 -8.86 3.11
CA ALA A 44 -10.06 -9.27 1.83
C ALA A 44 -11.50 -8.77 1.69
N GLY A 45 -11.73 -7.85 0.76
CA GLY A 45 -13.03 -7.20 0.60
C GLY A 45 -13.47 -6.48 1.89
N ASP A 46 -14.63 -6.85 2.41
CA ASP A 46 -15.22 -6.28 3.63
C ASP A 46 -14.78 -6.98 4.92
N LYS A 47 -13.85 -7.93 4.87
CA LYS A 47 -13.44 -8.74 6.02
C LYS A 47 -11.98 -8.51 6.41
N ALA A 48 -11.78 -8.40 7.72
CA ALA A 48 -10.47 -8.40 8.35
C ALA A 48 -10.36 -9.54 9.34
N ARG A 49 -9.27 -10.30 9.28
CA ARG A 49 -8.96 -11.35 10.26
C ARG A 49 -7.54 -11.17 10.79
N LEU A 50 -7.44 -10.87 12.07
CA LEU A 50 -6.19 -10.78 12.81
C LEU A 50 -6.01 -12.03 13.67
N VAL A 51 -4.86 -12.66 13.56
CA VAL A 51 -4.37 -13.67 14.48
C VAL A 51 -3.19 -13.05 15.23
N ALA A 52 -3.35 -12.85 16.53
CA ALA A 52 -2.37 -12.22 17.41
C ALA A 52 -1.97 -13.17 18.55
N ASP A 53 -1.01 -12.74 19.35
CA ASP A 53 -0.52 -13.47 20.53
C ASP A 53 -0.11 -14.91 20.16
N TYR A 54 0.62 -15.07 19.04
CA TYR A 54 1.06 -16.36 18.52
C TYR A 54 -0.09 -17.37 18.29
N GLY A 55 -1.27 -16.87 17.90
CA GLY A 55 -2.43 -17.71 17.60
C GLY A 55 -3.41 -17.88 18.75
N GLN A 56 -3.10 -17.35 19.93
CA GLN A 56 -3.99 -17.43 21.09
C GLN A 56 -5.20 -16.49 20.97
N ARG A 57 -5.07 -15.45 20.14
CA ARG A 57 -6.11 -14.45 19.95
C ARG A 57 -6.49 -14.31 18.49
N ILE A 58 -7.76 -14.54 18.18
CA ILE A 58 -8.33 -14.33 16.84
C ILE A 58 -9.35 -13.21 16.95
N ILE A 59 -9.21 -12.19 16.10
CA ILE A 59 -10.13 -11.06 16.03
C ILE A 59 -10.59 -10.93 14.59
N GLU A 60 -11.90 -10.80 14.42
CA GLU A 60 -12.53 -10.54 13.13
C GLU A 60 -13.21 -9.17 13.17
N TRP A 61 -13.05 -8.39 12.10
CA TRP A 61 -13.74 -7.13 11.92
C TRP A 61 -14.41 -7.07 10.55
N GLN A 62 -15.43 -6.23 10.48
CA GLN A 62 -16.01 -5.77 9.22
C GLN A 62 -15.31 -4.47 8.83
N VAL A 63 -14.67 -4.49 7.67
CA VAL A 63 -14.12 -3.30 7.02
C VAL A 63 -15.30 -2.50 6.48
N ARG A 64 -15.39 -1.23 6.86
CA ARG A 64 -16.46 -0.33 6.44
C ARG A 64 -16.03 0.65 5.37
N ASP A 65 -14.78 1.10 5.43
CA ASP A 65 -14.25 2.09 4.51
C ASP A 65 -12.75 1.89 4.29
N MET A 66 -12.27 2.37 3.14
CA MET A 66 -10.87 2.45 2.79
C MET A 66 -10.58 3.80 2.16
N GLN A 67 -9.65 4.54 2.75
CA GLN A 67 -9.19 5.83 2.25
C GLN A 67 -7.75 5.73 1.79
N GLY A 68 -7.44 6.37 0.68
CA GLY A 68 -6.08 6.50 0.16
C GLY A 68 -5.72 7.96 -0.02
N ASP A 69 -4.52 8.31 0.42
CA ASP A 69 -3.91 9.61 0.15
C ASP A 69 -3.08 9.50 -1.14
N PRO A 70 -3.47 10.18 -2.23
CA PRO A 70 -2.77 10.09 -3.50
C PRO A 70 -1.38 10.77 -3.50
N ASP A 71 -1.15 11.72 -2.59
CA ASP A 71 0.12 12.44 -2.53
C ASP A 71 1.17 11.63 -1.78
N THR A 72 0.76 10.92 -0.72
CA THR A 72 1.68 10.13 0.11
C THR A 72 1.67 8.64 -0.22
N GLY A 73 0.64 8.12 -0.88
CA GLY A 73 0.43 6.70 -1.11
C GLY A 73 0.03 5.90 0.15
N ARG A 74 -0.30 6.60 1.24
CA ARG A 74 -0.82 6.03 2.48
C ARG A 74 -2.24 5.50 2.27
N LEU A 75 -2.53 4.33 2.83
CA LEU A 75 -3.86 3.73 2.84
C LEU A 75 -4.32 3.53 4.28
N ILE A 76 -5.61 3.72 4.53
CA ILE A 76 -6.24 3.51 5.83
C ILE A 76 -7.52 2.71 5.65
N TRP A 77 -7.57 1.51 6.22
CA TRP A 77 -8.81 0.74 6.34
C TRP A 77 -9.42 0.97 7.72
N THR A 78 -10.72 1.21 7.76
CA THR A 78 -11.44 1.42 9.01
C THR A 78 -12.62 0.47 9.14
N GLY A 79 -12.94 0.14 10.39
CA GLY A 79 -14.05 -0.70 10.79
C GLY A 79 -14.45 -0.37 12.22
N GLU A 80 -15.48 -1.03 12.72
CA GLU A 80 -15.91 -0.80 14.10
C GLU A 80 -14.83 -1.28 15.10
N GLY A 81 -14.13 -0.32 15.72
CA GLY A 81 -13.03 -0.60 16.64
C GLY A 81 -11.78 -1.19 15.97
N MET A 82 -11.56 -0.85 14.69
CA MET A 82 -10.41 -1.25 13.89
C MET A 82 -9.93 -0.09 13.03
N GLU A 83 -8.62 0.15 13.04
CA GLU A 83 -7.92 1.00 12.10
C GLU A 83 -6.66 0.27 11.64
N VAL A 84 -6.44 0.22 10.33
CA VAL A 84 -5.23 -0.35 9.72
C VAL A 84 -4.60 0.71 8.83
N ILE A 85 -3.42 1.17 9.23
CA ILE A 85 -2.66 2.21 8.52
C ILE A 85 -1.54 1.53 7.75
N VAL A 86 -1.43 1.85 6.47
CA VAL A 86 -0.43 1.28 5.57
C VAL A 86 0.34 2.40 4.89
N ASP A 87 1.60 2.54 5.27
CA ASP A 87 2.53 3.50 4.71
C ASP A 87 3.38 2.85 3.61
N PRO A 88 3.62 3.54 2.48
CA PRO A 88 4.61 3.10 1.52
C PRO A 88 6.01 3.25 2.09
N GLY A 89 6.88 2.28 1.82
CA GLY A 89 8.27 2.35 2.21
C GLY A 89 8.86 0.97 2.50
N PRO A 90 10.20 0.85 2.47
CA PRO A 90 10.84 -0.41 2.76
C PRO A 90 10.49 -0.86 4.18
N CYS A 91 10.12 -2.13 4.30
CA CYS A 91 9.97 -2.82 5.57
C CYS A 91 10.76 -4.13 5.47
N THR A 92 11.51 -4.47 6.50
CA THR A 92 12.28 -5.71 6.54
C THR A 92 11.85 -6.48 7.77
N ASP A 93 11.38 -7.70 7.53
CA ASP A 93 11.08 -8.63 8.60
C ASP A 93 12.39 -8.93 9.36
N SER A 94 12.40 -8.63 10.66
CA SER A 94 13.56 -8.76 11.53
C SER A 94 14.03 -10.21 11.74
N MET A 95 13.14 -11.19 11.54
CA MET A 95 13.45 -12.61 11.75
C MET A 95 13.86 -13.31 10.45
N SER A 96 13.15 -13.06 9.34
CA SER A 96 13.44 -13.72 8.05
C SER A 96 14.39 -12.93 7.16
N GLY A 97 14.49 -11.61 7.35
CA GLY A 97 15.16 -10.70 6.43
C GLY A 97 14.38 -10.42 5.14
N GLU A 98 13.14 -10.92 5.02
CA GLU A 98 12.27 -10.67 3.88
C GLU A 98 11.94 -9.18 3.75
N ARG A 99 11.91 -8.68 2.52
CA ARG A 99 11.65 -7.28 2.21
C ARG A 99 10.22 -7.12 1.69
N PHE A 100 9.56 -6.10 2.23
CA PHE A 100 8.22 -5.67 1.88
C PHE A 100 8.23 -4.20 1.47
N GLU A 101 7.23 -3.80 0.69
CA GLU A 101 7.09 -2.43 0.21
C GLU A 101 6.17 -1.57 1.08
N ARG A 102 5.55 -2.17 2.11
CA ARG A 102 4.61 -1.50 2.99
C ARG A 102 4.95 -1.72 4.46
N GLN A 103 4.84 -0.64 5.22
CA GLN A 103 4.83 -0.65 6.68
C GLN A 103 3.37 -0.62 7.13
N VAL A 104 3.01 -1.48 8.08
CA VAL A 104 1.62 -1.68 8.51
C VAL A 104 1.50 -1.44 10.00
N ARG A 105 0.47 -0.69 10.40
CA ARG A 105 0.04 -0.54 11.80
C ARG A 105 -1.40 -0.97 11.95
N VAL A 106 -1.67 -1.80 12.94
CA VAL A 106 -3.02 -2.30 13.27
C VAL A 106 -3.39 -1.81 14.66
N ILE A 107 -4.51 -1.10 14.76
CA ILE A 107 -5.02 -0.54 16.01
C ILE A 107 -6.44 -1.08 16.21
N GLY A 108 -6.69 -1.72 17.36
CA GLY A 108 -8.02 -2.23 17.67
C GLY A 108 -8.03 -3.23 18.81
N ARG A 109 -9.17 -3.32 19.51
CA ARG A 109 -9.36 -4.26 20.64
C ARG A 109 -8.26 -4.16 21.73
N GLY A 110 -7.72 -2.96 21.95
CA GLY A 110 -6.65 -2.71 22.92
C GLY A 110 -5.25 -3.16 22.45
N LEU A 111 -5.08 -3.46 21.16
CA LEU A 111 -3.80 -3.77 20.54
C LEU A 111 -3.35 -2.60 19.66
N GLU A 112 -2.04 -2.36 19.65
CA GLU A 112 -1.35 -1.55 18.66
C GLU A 112 -0.14 -2.36 18.17
N LEU A 113 -0.21 -2.80 16.92
CA LEU A 113 0.74 -3.72 16.32
C LEU A 113 1.42 -3.05 15.13
N SER A 114 2.73 -3.24 14.99
CA SER A 114 3.52 -2.75 13.86
C SER A 114 4.21 -3.89 13.13
N GLY A 115 4.30 -3.80 11.81
CA GLY A 115 4.85 -4.86 10.98
C GLY A 115 4.97 -4.50 9.50
N CYS A 116 5.16 -5.52 8.67
CA CYS A 116 5.34 -5.39 7.23
C CYS A 116 4.14 -6.01 6.49
N GLY A 117 3.91 -5.61 5.24
CA GLY A 117 2.86 -6.23 4.45
C GLY A 117 2.94 -5.98 2.95
N ASN A 118 2.05 -6.63 2.22
CA ASN A 118 1.88 -6.50 0.78
C ASN A 118 0.40 -6.25 0.45
N LEU A 119 0.15 -5.28 -0.44
CA LEU A 119 -1.17 -5.07 -0.99
C LEU A 119 -1.53 -6.20 -1.94
N ARG A 120 -2.80 -6.60 -1.94
CA ARG A 120 -3.35 -7.49 -2.95
C ARG A 120 -3.89 -6.68 -4.11
N ALA A 121 -3.55 -7.11 -5.32
CA ALA A 121 -4.11 -6.56 -6.55
C ALA A 121 -5.64 -6.70 -6.56
N PRO A 122 -6.37 -5.79 -7.23
CA PRO A 122 -7.82 -5.82 -7.35
C PRO A 122 -8.38 -7.17 -7.81
#